data_AF-F0W8S9-F1
#
_entry.id   AF-F0W8S9-F1
#
_cell.length_a   1.000
_cell.length_b   1.000
_cell.length_c   1.000
_cell.angle_alpha   90.00
_cell.angle_beta   90.00
_cell.angle_gamma   90.00
#
_symmetry.space_group_name_H-M   'P 1'
#
loop_
_entity.id
_entity.type
_entity.pdbx_description
1 polymer ?
#
loop_
_entity_poly.entity_id
_entity_poly.type
_entity_poly.pdbx_seq_one_letter_code
_entity_poly.pdbx_strand_id
1 'polypeptide(L)'
;MKEVAECCFIQLYGEIVRSMFRQIEPISGINSEVSESNEIEQNRAMREDLLKKLEGLGFDVGYRFAERYAKDRPRMLEHLDVIKFICKEFWISVFKKQIDKLQTNHRGVFVLQDFSFRWLSSFSSSTSESTREMALVYLVFPCGFIRGALTNLGITAIVNADVTTLPGCLFNIKIKD
;
A
#
# COMPACT_ATOMS: atom_id res chain seq x y z
N MET A 1 8.51 15.28 -19.59
CA MET A 1 8.14 15.97 -18.32
C MET A 1 7.35 15.06 -17.37
N LYS A 2 6.28 14.37 -17.82
CA LYS A 2 5.49 13.45 -16.97
C LYS A 2 6.29 12.24 -16.45
N GLU A 3 7.09 11.58 -17.30
CA GLU A 3 7.93 10.45 -16.89
C GLU A 3 8.99 10.81 -15.85
N VAL A 4 9.58 12.01 -15.95
CA VAL A 4 10.56 12.51 -14.97
C VAL A 4 9.91 12.68 -13.60
N ALA A 5 8.71 13.26 -13.54
CA ALA A 5 7.96 13.41 -12.29
C ALA A 5 7.64 12.07 -11.62
N GLU A 6 7.34 11.03 -12.41
CA GLU A 6 7.07 9.68 -11.89
C GLU A 6 8.31 9.01 -11.31
N CYS A 7 9.45 9.07 -12.03
CA CYS A 7 10.71 8.54 -11.52
C CYS A 7 11.12 9.25 -10.23
N CYS A 8 10.96 10.58 -10.17
CA CYS A 8 11.20 11.35 -8.95
C CYS A 8 10.29 10.91 -7.80
N PHE A 9 9.01 10.66 -8.06
CA PHE A 9 8.09 10.17 -7.02
C PHE A 9 8.49 8.79 -6.50
N ILE A 10 8.80 7.84 -7.39
CA ILE A 10 9.21 6.47 -7.00
C ILE A 10 10.51 6.50 -6.20
N GLN A 11 11.48 7.34 -6.60
CA GLN A 11 12.72 7.54 -5.87
C GLN A 11 12.50 8.20 -4.52
N LEU A 12 11.70 9.27 -4.46
CA LEU A 12 11.37 9.96 -3.21
C LEU A 12 10.64 9.03 -2.24
N TYR A 13 9.61 8.32 -2.71
CA TYR A 13 8.89 7.34 -1.91
C TYR A 13 9.82 6.22 -1.45
N GLY A 14 10.68 5.73 -2.34
CA GLY A 14 11.67 4.71 -2.00
C GLY A 14 12.65 5.17 -0.93
N GLU A 15 13.14 6.41 -0.99
CA GLU A 15 14.01 6.97 0.05
C GLU A 15 13.27 7.22 1.36
N ILE A 16 12.01 7.66 1.32
CA ILE A 16 11.17 7.77 2.51
C ILE A 16 11.05 6.41 3.19
N VAL A 17 10.67 5.36 2.45
CA VAL A 17 10.51 4.01 3.00
C VAL A 17 11.85 3.42 3.49
N ARG A 18 12.95 3.60 2.76
CA ARG A 18 14.29 3.18 3.21
C ARG A 18 14.72 3.92 4.47
N SER A 19 14.47 5.22 4.55
CA SER A 19 14.76 6.03 5.74
C SER A 19 13.96 5.54 6.95
N MET A 20 12.67 5.24 6.75
CA MET A 20 11.82 4.63 7.77
C MET A 20 12.37 3.27 8.20
N PHE A 21 12.80 2.43 7.26
CA PHE A 21 13.38 1.11 7.56
C PHE A 21 14.70 1.21 8.35
N ARG A 22 15.58 2.18 8.01
CA ARG A 22 16.80 2.45 8.79
C ARG A 22 16.53 2.89 10.23
N GLN A 23 15.39 3.55 10.48
CA GLN A 23 14.96 3.92 11.83
C GLN A 23 14.35 2.72 12.60
N ILE A 24 14.06 1.62 11.90
CA ILE A 24 13.44 0.41 12.45
C ILE A 24 14.48 -0.69 12.71
N GLU A 25 15.62 -0.71 12.01
CA GLU A 25 16.69 -1.68 12.30
C GLU A 25 17.33 -1.37 13.67
N PRO A 26 17.38 -2.36 14.59
CA PRO A 26 18.11 -2.18 15.84
C PRO A 26 19.60 -1.99 15.52
N ILE A 27 20.24 -1.02 16.16
CA ILE A 27 21.69 -0.94 16.25
C ILE A 27 22.14 -2.23 16.93
N SER A 28 22.62 -3.20 16.16
CA SER A 28 23.19 -4.43 16.69
C SER A 28 24.52 -4.11 17.37
N GLY A 29 24.45 -3.72 18.64
CA GLY A 29 25.63 -3.39 19.43
C GLY A 29 25.35 -3.03 20.89
N ILE A 30 25.61 -4.02 21.77
CA ILE A 30 26.04 -3.92 23.18
C ILE A 30 24.96 -4.10 24.28
N ASN A 31 24.85 -5.36 24.75
CA ASN A 31 24.66 -5.91 26.11
C ASN A 31 23.90 -5.09 27.19
N SER A 32 22.64 -5.46 27.51
CA SER A 32 22.13 -5.66 28.90
C SER A 32 20.69 -6.22 28.93
N GLU A 33 20.52 -7.45 29.43
CA GLU A 33 19.30 -8.29 29.31
C GLU A 33 18.04 -7.79 30.03
N VAL A 34 18.10 -6.71 30.82
CA VAL A 34 16.95 -6.18 31.58
C VAL A 34 16.38 -4.91 30.94
N SER A 35 17.17 -4.21 30.13
CA SER A 35 16.77 -3.00 29.38
C SER A 35 16.15 -3.32 28.01
N GLU A 36 16.46 -4.50 27.46
CA GLU A 36 16.05 -4.95 26.12
C GLU A 36 14.53 -5.10 25.95
N SER A 37 13.78 -5.54 26.97
CA SER A 37 12.34 -5.79 26.82
C SER A 37 11.52 -4.50 26.61
N ASN A 38 11.88 -3.43 27.31
CA ASN A 38 11.24 -2.12 27.14
C ASN A 38 11.66 -1.45 25.83
N GLU A 39 12.93 -1.58 25.41
CA GLU A 39 13.43 -1.03 24.15
C GLU A 39 12.80 -1.73 22.93
N ILE A 40 12.63 -3.06 22.97
CA ILE A 40 11.98 -3.83 21.90
C ILE A 40 10.51 -3.41 21.75
N GLU A 41 9.78 -3.24 22.84
CA GLU A 41 8.37 -2.82 22.80
C GLU A 41 8.23 -1.36 22.32
N GLN A 42 9.13 -0.47 22.74
CA GLN A 42 9.19 0.91 22.22
C GLN A 42 9.50 0.94 20.72
N ASN A 43 10.45 0.13 20.25
CA ASN A 43 10.77 0.02 18.82
C ASN A 43 9.60 -0.53 18.01
N ARG A 44 8.86 -1.53 18.53
CA ARG A 44 7.63 -2.04 17.90
C ARG A 44 6.56 -0.95 17.82
N ALA A 45 6.29 -0.25 18.92
CA ALA A 45 5.30 0.82 18.95
C ALA A 45 5.66 1.97 17.98
N MET A 46 6.93 2.34 17.91
CA MET A 46 7.43 3.34 16.95
C MET A 46 7.26 2.86 15.50
N ARG A 47 7.58 1.60 15.20
CA ARG A 47 7.32 0.99 13.88
C ARG A 47 5.85 1.07 13.53
N GLU A 48 4.96 0.69 14.44
CA GLU A 48 3.52 0.75 14.21
C GLU A 48 3.00 2.17 13.96
N ASP A 49 3.45 3.16 14.73
CA ASP A 49 3.10 4.57 14.53
C ASP A 49 3.55 5.06 13.15
N LEU A 50 4.76 4.68 12.74
CA LEU A 50 5.33 5.04 11.45
C LEU A 50 4.56 4.41 10.28
N LEU A 51 4.15 3.15 10.40
CA LEU A 51 3.30 2.47 9.42
C LEU A 51 1.90 3.09 9.36
N LYS A 52 1.31 3.47 10.50
CA LYS A 52 0.02 4.18 10.56
C LYS A 52 0.09 5.53 9.86
N LYS A 53 1.18 6.28 10.06
CA LYS A 53 1.42 7.56 9.35
C LYS A 53 1.54 7.35 7.84
N LEU A 54 2.26 6.32 7.41
CA LEU A 54 2.41 5.99 5.98
C LEU A 54 1.08 5.63 5.33
N GLU A 55 0.28 4.83 6.01
CA GLU A 55 -1.07 4.45 5.59
C GLU A 55 -1.98 5.68 5.53
N GLY A 56 -1.93 6.55 6.55
CA GLY A 56 -2.69 7.79 6.60
C GLY A 56 -2.37 8.75 5.44
N LEU A 57 -1.09 8.87 5.06
CA LEU A 57 -0.70 9.61 3.85
C LEU A 57 -1.32 9.01 2.60
N GLY A 58 -1.29 7.67 2.48
CA GLY A 58 -1.98 6.97 1.40
C GLY A 58 -3.47 7.29 1.38
N PHE A 59 -4.12 7.21 2.54
CA PHE A 59 -5.54 7.49 2.71
C PHE A 59 -5.92 8.89 2.22
N ASP A 60 -5.23 9.93 2.70
CA ASP A 60 -5.54 11.31 2.33
C ASP A 60 -5.36 11.56 0.82
N VAL A 61 -4.30 10.99 0.24
CA VAL A 61 -4.05 11.06 -1.20
C VAL A 61 -5.18 10.33 -1.95
N GLY A 62 -5.52 9.11 -1.52
CA GLY A 62 -6.56 8.29 -2.16
C GLY A 62 -7.94 8.94 -2.13
N TYR A 63 -8.31 9.53 -1.00
CA TYR A 63 -9.57 10.21 -0.81
C TYR A 63 -9.72 11.40 -1.77
N ARG A 64 -8.74 12.31 -1.77
CA ARG A 64 -8.74 13.51 -2.63
C ARG A 64 -8.62 13.16 -4.10
N PHE A 65 -7.89 12.08 -4.40
CA PHE A 65 -7.72 11.62 -5.77
C PHE A 65 -9.02 11.06 -6.34
N ALA A 66 -9.72 10.22 -5.56
CA ALA A 66 -11.03 9.68 -5.95
C ALA A 66 -12.07 10.78 -6.17
N GLU A 67 -12.11 11.80 -5.32
CA GLU A 67 -13.02 12.95 -5.47
C GLU A 67 -12.88 13.60 -6.85
N ARG A 68 -11.64 13.81 -7.31
CA ARG A 68 -11.35 14.41 -8.61
C ARG A 68 -11.67 13.48 -9.78
N TYR A 69 -11.35 12.19 -9.66
CA TYR A 69 -11.45 11.22 -10.77
C TYR A 69 -12.82 10.57 -10.92
N ALA A 70 -13.68 10.66 -9.89
CA ALA A 70 -15.04 10.17 -9.91
C ALA A 70 -16.07 11.26 -10.26
N LYS A 71 -15.69 12.54 -10.22
CA LYS A 71 -16.61 13.68 -10.37
C LYS A 71 -17.54 13.61 -11.59
N ASP A 72 -16.99 13.30 -12.76
CA ASP A 72 -17.75 13.31 -14.03
C ASP A 72 -18.30 11.93 -14.41
N ARG A 73 -18.28 10.97 -13.49
CA ARG A 73 -18.73 9.60 -13.74
C ARG A 73 -20.20 9.39 -13.38
N PRO A 74 -20.89 8.49 -14.09
CA PRO A 74 -22.15 7.94 -13.60
C PRO A 74 -21.98 7.38 -12.19
N ARG A 75 -23.02 7.53 -11.37
CA ARG A 75 -23.01 7.05 -9.98
C ARG A 75 -22.83 5.52 -9.97
N MET A 76 -21.81 5.07 -9.26
CA MET A 76 -21.59 3.65 -8.99
C MET A 76 -22.52 3.25 -7.83
N LEU A 77 -23.45 2.34 -8.08
CA LEU A 77 -24.44 1.92 -7.10
C LEU A 77 -23.97 0.67 -6.32
N GLU A 78 -23.29 -0.23 -7.00
CA GLU A 78 -22.84 -1.50 -6.44
C GLU A 78 -21.38 -1.44 -6.01
N HIS A 79 -21.04 -2.16 -4.94
CA HIS A 79 -19.67 -2.28 -4.46
C HIS A 79 -18.72 -2.81 -5.56
N LEU A 80 -19.20 -3.74 -6.39
CA LEU A 80 -18.40 -4.30 -7.48
C LEU A 80 -18.02 -3.25 -8.54
N ASP A 81 -18.88 -2.27 -8.80
CA ASP A 81 -18.61 -1.22 -9.78
C ASP A 81 -17.54 -0.26 -9.27
N VAL A 82 -17.59 0.09 -7.97
CA VAL A 82 -16.53 0.84 -7.30
C VAL A 82 -15.20 0.09 -7.36
N ILE A 83 -15.18 -1.21 -7.07
CA ILE A 83 -13.95 -2.02 -7.13
C ILE A 83 -13.41 -2.09 -8.57
N LYS A 84 -14.27 -2.19 -9.60
CA LYS A 84 -13.84 -2.16 -11.01
C LYS A 84 -13.20 -0.81 -11.38
N PHE A 85 -13.76 0.29 -10.90
CA PHE A 85 -13.16 1.63 -11.05
C PHE A 85 -11.78 1.70 -10.40
N ILE A 86 -11.63 1.15 -9.18
CA ILE A 86 -10.33 1.06 -8.50
C ILE A 86 -9.34 0.28 -9.36
N CYS A 87 -9.71 -0.90 -9.85
CA CYS A 87 -8.84 -1.77 -10.65
C CYS A 87 -8.37 -1.17 -11.98
N LYS A 88 -9.16 -0.25 -12.54
CA LYS A 88 -8.91 0.32 -13.87
C LYS A 88 -8.47 1.76 -13.74
N GLU A 89 -9.38 2.71 -13.79
CA GLU A 89 -9.03 4.10 -14.03
C GLU A 89 -8.26 4.72 -12.87
N PHE A 90 -8.60 4.33 -11.63
CA PHE A 90 -7.86 4.76 -10.46
C PHE A 90 -6.44 4.16 -10.45
N TRP A 91 -6.29 2.84 -10.62
CA TRP A 91 -4.97 2.19 -10.65
C TRP A 91 -4.10 2.68 -11.82
N ILE A 92 -4.65 2.74 -13.03
CA ILE A 92 -3.97 3.19 -14.25
C ILE A 92 -3.45 4.62 -14.08
N SER A 93 -4.20 5.49 -13.43
CA SER A 93 -3.82 6.90 -13.30
C SER A 93 -2.49 7.09 -12.53
N VAL A 94 -2.22 6.24 -11.54
CA VAL A 94 -1.01 6.30 -10.69
C VAL A 94 0.05 5.30 -11.14
N PHE A 95 -0.33 4.05 -11.39
CA PHE A 95 0.61 2.95 -11.64
C PHE A 95 0.78 2.60 -13.12
N LYS A 96 0.04 3.29 -14.01
CA LYS A 96 0.14 3.18 -15.48
C LYS A 96 -0.21 1.79 -16.04
N LYS A 97 -0.85 0.96 -15.24
CA LYS A 97 -1.45 -0.31 -15.62
C LYS A 97 -2.76 -0.53 -14.86
N GLN A 98 -3.61 -1.41 -15.38
CA GLN A 98 -4.74 -1.94 -14.63
C GLN A 98 -4.28 -3.06 -13.70
N ILE A 99 -5.09 -3.38 -12.70
CA ILE A 99 -4.97 -4.61 -11.91
C ILE A 99 -5.16 -5.82 -12.84
N ASP A 100 -4.27 -6.81 -12.74
CA ASP A 100 -4.26 -7.97 -13.64
C ASP A 100 -5.39 -8.96 -13.31
N LYS A 101 -5.72 -9.13 -12.03
CA LYS A 101 -6.75 -10.07 -11.58
C LYS A 101 -7.60 -9.49 -10.47
N LEU A 102 -8.93 -9.56 -10.64
CA LEU A 102 -9.92 -9.29 -9.61
C LEU A 102 -10.65 -10.59 -9.26
N GLN A 103 -10.67 -10.95 -7.97
CA GLN A 103 -11.47 -12.05 -7.44
C GLN A 103 -12.42 -11.51 -6.36
N THR A 104 -13.59 -12.12 -6.21
CA THR A 104 -14.54 -11.79 -5.13
C THR A 104 -15.28 -13.03 -4.68
N ASN A 105 -15.70 -13.04 -3.42
CA ASN A 105 -16.64 -14.04 -2.89
C ASN A 105 -18.11 -13.60 -2.99
N HIS A 106 -18.40 -12.46 -3.64
CA HIS A 106 -19.73 -11.83 -3.72
C HIS A 106 -20.37 -11.51 -2.35
N ARG A 107 -19.57 -11.52 -1.27
CA ARG A 107 -19.99 -11.26 0.12
C ARG A 107 -19.04 -10.25 0.75
N GLY A 108 -18.75 -9.17 0.03
CA GLY A 108 -17.94 -8.05 0.55
C GLY A 108 -16.43 -8.29 0.64
N VAL A 109 -15.90 -9.41 0.13
CA VAL A 109 -14.45 -9.65 0.06
C VAL A 109 -13.97 -9.64 -1.39
N PHE A 110 -12.90 -8.90 -1.64
CA PHE A 110 -12.26 -8.76 -2.94
C PHE A 110 -10.75 -8.97 -2.82
N VAL A 111 -10.15 -9.58 -3.85
CA VAL A 111 -8.71 -9.73 -3.96
C VAL A 111 -8.26 -9.18 -5.31
N LEU A 112 -7.41 -8.17 -5.27
CA LEU A 112 -6.85 -7.50 -6.43
C LEU A 112 -5.39 -7.95 -6.54
N GLN A 113 -4.96 -8.48 -7.68
CA GLN A 113 -3.58 -8.89 -7.91
C GLN A 113 -2.95 -8.07 -9.02
N ASP A 114 -1.78 -7.51 -8.72
CA ASP A 114 -0.89 -6.88 -9.68
C ASP A 114 0.34 -7.78 -9.82
N PHE A 115 0.50 -8.44 -10.96
CA PHE A 115 1.56 -9.42 -11.21
C PHE A 115 2.94 -8.79 -11.40
N SER A 116 3.00 -7.48 -11.64
CA SER A 116 4.25 -6.77 -11.87
C SER A 116 4.08 -5.33 -11.42
N PHE A 117 4.09 -5.15 -10.09
CA PHE A 117 3.80 -3.88 -9.48
C PHE A 117 5.03 -2.99 -9.58
N ARG A 118 4.91 -1.89 -10.35
CA ARG A 118 6.03 -1.04 -10.77
C ARG A 118 6.86 -0.48 -9.61
N TRP A 119 6.26 -0.27 -8.44
CA TRP A 119 6.99 0.23 -7.27
C TRP A 119 7.87 -0.83 -6.60
N LEU A 120 7.64 -2.11 -6.90
CA LEU A 120 8.45 -3.23 -6.44
C LEU A 120 9.48 -3.70 -7.48
N SER A 121 9.52 -3.11 -8.68
CA SER A 121 10.40 -3.57 -9.76
C SER A 121 11.90 -3.39 -9.46
N SER A 122 12.26 -2.54 -8.51
CA SER A 122 13.64 -2.31 -8.09
C SER A 122 14.14 -3.30 -7.04
N PHE A 123 13.27 -4.16 -6.50
CA PHE A 123 13.69 -5.21 -5.58
C PHE A 123 14.34 -6.34 -6.38
N SER A 124 15.54 -6.76 -5.96
CA SER A 124 16.17 -7.95 -6.54
C SER A 124 15.34 -9.18 -6.20
N SER A 125 15.35 -10.18 -7.08
CA SER A 125 14.69 -11.48 -6.87
C SER A 125 15.32 -12.34 -5.75
N SER A 126 16.28 -11.79 -4.99
CA SER A 126 16.97 -12.49 -3.92
C SER A 126 16.05 -12.63 -2.71
N THR A 127 15.65 -13.86 -2.45
CA THR A 127 14.67 -14.43 -1.51
C THR A 127 14.96 -14.17 -0.02
N SER A 128 15.51 -13.02 0.38
CA SER A 128 15.71 -12.71 1.79
C SER A 128 14.39 -12.25 2.43
N GLU A 129 14.16 -12.69 3.66
CA GLU A 129 13.03 -12.26 4.48
C GLU A 129 13.01 -10.72 4.65
N SER A 130 14.18 -10.10 4.78
CA SER A 130 14.34 -8.64 4.81
C SER A 130 13.83 -7.92 3.55
N THR A 131 14.03 -8.51 2.36
CA THR A 131 13.54 -7.96 1.09
C THR A 131 12.01 -7.99 1.06
N ARG A 132 11.40 -9.09 1.52
CA ARG A 132 9.95 -9.23 1.62
C ARG A 132 9.35 -8.26 2.63
N GLU A 133 9.97 -8.10 3.81
CA GLU A 133 9.53 -7.12 4.80
C GLU A 133 9.54 -5.70 4.24
N MET A 134 10.63 -5.29 3.60
CA MET A 134 10.72 -3.98 2.99
C MET A 134 9.68 -3.80 1.89
N ALA A 135 9.47 -4.82 1.04
CA ALA A 135 8.42 -4.79 0.01
C ALA A 135 7.01 -4.64 0.62
N LEU A 136 6.71 -5.27 1.76
CA LEU A 136 5.44 -5.08 2.48
C LEU A 136 5.27 -3.64 2.97
N VAL A 137 6.34 -2.99 3.48
CA VAL A 137 6.28 -1.58 3.88
C VAL A 137 5.98 -0.68 2.67
N TYR A 138 6.54 -0.98 1.49
CA TYR A 138 6.21 -0.26 0.26
C TYR A 138 4.71 -0.34 -0.11
N LEU A 139 4.01 -1.41 0.28
CA LEU A 139 2.58 -1.61 0.02
C LEU A 139 1.64 -0.92 1.01
N VAL A 140 2.15 -0.39 2.13
CA VAL A 140 1.34 0.29 3.15
C VAL A 140 0.70 1.58 2.62
N PHE A 141 1.44 2.39 1.87
CA PHE A 141 0.86 3.57 1.22
C PHE A 141 -0.21 3.17 0.18
N PRO A 142 0.02 2.22 -0.75
CA PRO A 142 -1.02 1.70 -1.63
C PRO A 142 -2.26 1.16 -0.89
N CYS A 143 -2.13 0.50 0.26
CA CYS A 143 -3.27 0.11 1.10
C CYS A 143 -4.12 1.32 1.51
N GLY A 144 -3.47 2.35 2.05
CA GLY A 144 -4.14 3.59 2.41
C GLY A 144 -4.76 4.29 1.20
N PHE A 145 -4.05 4.32 0.08
CA PHE A 145 -4.50 4.91 -1.18
C PHE A 145 -5.81 4.28 -1.68
N ILE A 146 -5.91 2.95 -1.66
CA ILE A 146 -7.15 2.24 -1.97
C ILE A 146 -8.22 2.56 -0.92
N ARG A 147 -7.90 2.49 0.38
CA ARG A 147 -8.86 2.69 1.48
C ARG A 147 -9.47 4.09 1.46
N GLY A 148 -8.66 5.12 1.20
CA GLY A 148 -9.11 6.51 1.07
C GLY A 148 -10.07 6.70 -0.08
N ALA A 149 -9.76 6.11 -1.24
CA ALA A 149 -10.63 6.15 -2.39
C ALA A 149 -11.97 5.43 -2.14
N LEU A 150 -11.94 4.24 -1.56
CA LEU A 150 -13.16 3.52 -1.18
C LEU A 150 -14.03 4.35 -0.24
N THR A 151 -13.42 4.99 0.77
CA THR A 151 -14.14 5.83 1.74
C THR A 151 -14.79 7.04 1.06
N ASN A 152 -14.07 7.70 0.14
CA ASN A 152 -14.63 8.81 -0.64
C ASN A 152 -15.83 8.37 -1.50
N LEU A 153 -15.78 7.13 -2.03
CA LEU A 153 -16.83 6.53 -2.84
C LEU A 153 -17.95 5.88 -1.99
N GLY A 154 -17.95 6.08 -0.67
CA GLY A 154 -19.00 5.62 0.23
C GLY A 154 -18.85 4.18 0.74
N ILE A 155 -17.70 3.52 0.51
CA ILE A 155 -17.42 2.16 0.98
C ILE A 155 -16.41 2.21 2.12
N THR A 156 -16.84 1.78 3.31
CA THR A 156 -15.91 1.56 4.43
C THR A 156 -15.32 0.16 4.29
N ALA A 157 -13.99 0.04 4.23
CA ALA A 157 -13.32 -1.25 4.07
C ALA A 157 -11.99 -1.33 4.85
N ILE A 158 -11.56 -2.56 5.11
CA ILE A 158 -10.20 -2.90 5.53
C ILE A 158 -9.43 -3.32 4.27
N VAL A 159 -8.23 -2.77 4.09
CA VAL A 159 -7.35 -3.10 2.97
C VAL A 159 -6.03 -3.61 3.53
N ASN A 160 -5.68 -4.84 3.23
CA ASN A 160 -4.39 -5.44 3.57
C ASN A 160 -3.66 -5.81 2.28
N ALA A 161 -2.34 -5.78 2.29
CA ALA A 161 -1.53 -6.18 1.14
C ALA A 161 -0.59 -7.33 1.50
N ASP A 162 -0.25 -8.10 0.48
CA ASP A 162 0.79 -9.12 0.56
C ASP A 162 1.63 -9.11 -0.72
N VAL A 163 2.87 -9.57 -0.61
CA VAL A 163 3.81 -9.74 -1.73
C VAL A 163 3.62 -11.16 -2.27
N THR A 164 3.47 -11.28 -3.59
CA THR A 164 3.44 -12.59 -4.27
C THR A 164 4.85 -12.91 -4.77
N THR A 165 5.02 -13.31 -6.02
CA THR A 165 6.34 -13.41 -6.63
C THR A 165 6.76 -12.01 -7.07
N LEU A 166 7.80 -11.44 -6.43
CA LEU A 166 8.29 -10.10 -6.80
C LEU A 166 8.53 -9.99 -8.32
N PRO A 167 8.12 -8.88 -8.95
CA PRO A 167 7.59 -7.65 -8.35
C PRO A 167 6.06 -7.66 -8.13
N GLY A 168 5.40 -8.81 -8.08
CA GLY A 168 3.96 -8.93 -7.88
C GLY A 168 3.49 -8.73 -6.44
N CYS A 169 2.25 -8.25 -6.30
CA CYS A 169 1.57 -8.08 -5.02
C CYS A 169 0.06 -8.36 -5.14
N LEU A 170 -0.60 -8.46 -4.00
CA LEU A 170 -2.05 -8.53 -3.90
C LEU A 170 -2.59 -7.60 -2.82
N PHE A 171 -3.83 -7.16 -2.99
CA PHE A 171 -4.59 -6.38 -2.02
C PHE A 171 -5.88 -7.14 -1.69
N ASN A 172 -6.06 -7.46 -0.41
CA ASN A 172 -7.27 -8.03 0.14
C ASN A 172 -8.14 -6.89 0.71
N ILE A 173 -9.34 -6.73 0.15
CA ILE A 173 -10.30 -5.70 0.54
C ILE A 173 -11.49 -6.41 1.17
N LYS A 174 -11.76 -6.09 2.44
CA LYS A 174 -12.93 -6.55 3.17
C LYS A 174 -13.82 -5.35 3.51
N ILE A 175 -14.99 -5.28 2.90
CA ILE A 175 -16.00 -4.27 3.19
C ILE A 175 -16.49 -4.47 4.64
N LYS A 176 -16.65 -3.35 5.36
CA LYS A 176 -17.28 -3.32 6.67
C LYS A 176 -18.76 -3.01 6.46
N ASP A 177 -19.61 -3.90 6.96
CA ASP A 177 -21.06 -3.69 7.05
C ASP A 177 -21.40 -2.61 8.10
#